data_AF-A0A1H9H5M1-F1
#
_entry.id   AF-A0A1H9H5M1-F1
#
_cell.length_a   1.000
_cell.length_b   1.000
_cell.length_c   1.000
_cell.angle_alpha   90.00
_cell.angle_beta   90.00
_cell.angle_gamma   90.00
#
_symmetry.space_group_name_H-M   'P 1'
#
loop_
_entity.id
_entity.type
_entity.pdbx_description
1 polymer ?
#
loop_
_entity_poly.entity_id
_entity_poly.type
_entity_poly.pdbx_seq_one_letter_code
_entity_poly.pdbx_strand_id
1 'polypeptide(L)'
;MIKSLLQILHQNYINHKTSRLIVILSLLFLFNGCQTTLSPEQTTTAFWKAMVNGELETARKYTTRETQDLVIKQENIMGASLEKTGVIVIDGPDAKVATMIMLKNHESNKPLTFDTVLLKEDDVWKVDYQKTLTNLSILPFGEVINSLRAIGDVINKKLEQQIPLFENQVKSFSDELIRQLNEFRHQLEKANPTERK
;
A
#
# COMPACT_ATOMS: atom_id res chain seq x y z
N MET A 1 2.43 -20.25 -81.94
CA MET A 1 1.21 -20.00 -81.14
C MET A 1 1.28 -20.61 -79.73
N ILE A 2 1.75 -21.85 -79.56
CA ILE A 2 1.79 -22.57 -78.26
C ILE A 2 2.73 -21.95 -77.20
N LYS A 3 3.89 -21.41 -77.59
CA LYS A 3 4.84 -20.75 -76.66
C LYS A 3 4.27 -19.49 -75.97
N SER A 4 3.39 -18.77 -76.66
CA SER A 4 2.75 -17.56 -76.14
C SER A 4 1.74 -17.86 -75.03
N LEU A 5 0.99 -18.96 -75.16
CA LEU A 5 0.00 -19.38 -74.16
C LEU A 5 0.68 -19.88 -72.88
N LEU A 6 1.82 -20.58 -73.00
CA LEU A 6 2.58 -21.04 -71.85
C LEU A 6 3.21 -19.87 -71.04
N GLN A 7 3.72 -18.85 -71.72
CA GLN A 7 4.25 -17.65 -71.04
C GLN A 7 3.14 -16.87 -70.31
N ILE A 8 1.96 -16.75 -70.92
CA ILE A 8 0.81 -16.05 -70.31
C ILE A 8 0.33 -16.80 -69.07
N LEU A 9 0.22 -18.14 -69.12
CA LEU A 9 -0.20 -18.96 -67.98
C LEU A 9 0.83 -18.93 -66.83
N HIS A 10 2.13 -18.98 -67.16
CA HIS A 10 3.20 -18.90 -66.16
C HIS A 10 3.25 -17.52 -65.48
N GLN A 11 3.09 -16.43 -66.25
CA GLN A 11 3.04 -15.06 -65.73
C GLN A 11 1.83 -14.85 -64.82
N ASN A 12 0.66 -15.40 -65.19
CA ASN A 12 -0.57 -15.28 -64.42
C ASN A 12 -0.53 -16.12 -63.12
N TYR A 13 0.11 -17.30 -63.16
CA TYR A 13 0.34 -18.15 -61.98
C TYR A 13 1.29 -17.50 -60.95
N ILE A 14 2.37 -16.86 -61.41
CA ILE A 14 3.31 -16.14 -60.53
C ILE A 14 2.64 -14.93 -59.89
N ASN A 15 1.89 -14.13 -60.65
CA ASN A 15 1.17 -12.96 -60.15
C ASN A 15 0.10 -13.31 -59.10
N HIS A 16 -0.57 -14.46 -59.25
CA HIS A 16 -1.57 -14.92 -58.28
C HIS A 16 -0.93 -15.39 -56.97
N LYS A 17 0.26 -15.99 -57.04
CA LYS A 17 0.99 -16.52 -55.88
C LYS A 17 1.65 -15.39 -55.06
N THR A 18 2.21 -14.38 -55.73
CA THR A 18 2.76 -13.18 -55.08
C THR A 18 1.66 -12.27 -54.52
N SER A 19 0.52 -12.13 -55.22
CA SER A 19 -0.65 -11.40 -54.73
C SER A 19 -1.24 -12.00 -53.45
N ARG A 20 -1.37 -13.33 -53.36
CA ARG A 20 -1.81 -14.01 -52.13
C ARG A 20 -0.84 -13.83 -50.97
N LEU A 21 0.47 -13.84 -51.24
CA LEU A 21 1.51 -13.63 -50.22
C LEU A 21 1.51 -12.18 -49.69
N ILE A 22 1.29 -11.20 -50.55
CA ILE A 22 1.20 -9.78 -50.17
C ILE A 22 -0.04 -9.50 -49.33
N VAL A 23 -1.19 -10.11 -49.67
CA VAL A 23 -2.42 -9.99 -48.86
C VAL A 23 -2.25 -10.58 -47.46
N ILE A 24 -1.59 -11.74 -47.35
CA ILE A 24 -1.30 -12.38 -46.05
C ILE A 24 -0.31 -11.53 -45.22
N LEU A 25 0.73 -10.98 -45.86
CA LEU A 25 1.71 -10.13 -45.19
C LEU A 25 1.11 -8.80 -44.71
N SER A 26 0.21 -8.19 -45.48
CA SER A 26 -0.52 -6.98 -45.08
C SER A 26 -1.51 -7.23 -43.94
N LEU A 27 -2.06 -8.45 -43.82
CA LEU A 27 -2.95 -8.82 -42.72
C LEU A 27 -2.20 -8.92 -41.37
N LEU A 28 -0.90 -9.27 -41.40
CA LEU A 28 -0.07 -9.38 -40.21
C LEU A 28 0.33 -8.02 -39.61
N PHE A 29 0.32 -6.93 -40.40
CA PHE A 29 0.64 -5.57 -39.92
C PHE A 29 -0.54 -4.86 -39.21
N LEU A 30 -1.75 -5.43 -39.28
CA LEU A 30 -2.94 -4.89 -38.60
C LEU A 30 -3.01 -5.30 -37.12
N PHE A 31 -2.07 -6.12 -36.64
CA PHE A 31 -1.90 -6.46 -35.22
C PHE A 31 -0.97 -5.50 -34.46
N ASN A 32 -0.90 -4.23 -34.86
CA ASN A 32 -0.50 -3.19 -33.92
C ASN A 32 -1.67 -3.00 -32.96
N GLY A 33 -1.74 -3.86 -31.95
CA GLY A 33 -2.70 -3.75 -30.86
C GLY A 33 -2.63 -2.33 -30.33
N CYS A 34 -3.75 -1.62 -30.41
CA CYS A 34 -3.92 -0.33 -29.78
C CYS A 34 -3.69 -0.58 -28.28
N GLN A 35 -2.47 -0.34 -27.80
CA GLN A 35 -2.10 -0.50 -26.41
C GLN A 35 -2.73 0.69 -25.69
N THR A 36 -4.03 0.61 -25.45
CA THR A 36 -4.78 1.65 -24.77
C THR A 36 -4.28 1.71 -23.35
N THR A 37 -3.37 2.65 -23.08
CA THR A 37 -2.88 2.95 -21.74
C THR A 37 -4.07 3.37 -20.89
N LEU A 38 -4.27 2.69 -19.77
CA LEU A 38 -5.35 3.03 -18.84
C LEU A 38 -5.12 4.44 -18.29
N SER A 39 -6.19 5.21 -18.10
CA SER A 39 -6.13 6.47 -17.37
C SER A 39 -5.78 6.24 -15.89
N PRO A 40 -5.38 7.28 -15.13
CA PRO A 40 -5.18 7.13 -13.69
C PRO A 40 -6.41 6.54 -12.99
N GLU A 41 -7.60 7.03 -13.31
CA GLU A 41 -8.85 6.55 -12.74
C GLU A 41 -9.14 5.08 -13.08
N GLN A 42 -8.92 4.67 -14.34
CA GLN A 42 -9.13 3.30 -14.76
C GLN A 42 -8.15 2.35 -14.06
N THR A 43 -6.89 2.77 -13.91
CA THR A 43 -5.86 2.02 -13.18
C THR A 43 -6.25 1.86 -11.71
N THR A 44 -6.64 2.95 -11.04
CA THR A 44 -7.12 2.94 -9.65
C THR A 44 -8.33 2.03 -9.49
N THR A 45 -9.30 2.11 -10.41
CA THR A 45 -10.51 1.28 -10.37
C THR A 45 -10.18 -0.20 -10.51
N ALA A 46 -9.32 -0.55 -11.48
CA ALA A 46 -8.94 -1.93 -11.73
C ALA A 46 -8.14 -2.52 -10.55
N PHE A 47 -7.22 -1.74 -9.99
CA PHE A 47 -6.47 -2.11 -8.79
C PHE A 47 -7.40 -2.41 -7.60
N TRP A 48 -8.29 -1.47 -7.24
CA TRP A 48 -9.15 -1.65 -6.08
C TRP A 48 -10.21 -2.72 -6.26
N LYS A 49 -10.73 -2.92 -7.48
CA LYS A 49 -11.60 -4.07 -7.79
C LYS A 49 -10.89 -5.40 -7.53
N ALA A 50 -9.64 -5.53 -7.96
CA ALA A 50 -8.85 -6.72 -7.69
C ALA A 50 -8.59 -6.91 -6.17
N MET A 51 -8.28 -5.82 -5.45
CA MET A 51 -8.08 -5.86 -4.00
C MET A 51 -9.32 -6.31 -3.23
N VAL A 52 -10.50 -5.73 -3.52
CA VAL A 52 -11.75 -6.10 -2.82
C VAL A 52 -12.19 -7.53 -3.15
N ASN A 53 -11.87 -8.03 -4.34
CA ASN A 53 -12.15 -9.41 -4.76
C ASN A 53 -11.11 -10.43 -4.25
N GLY A 54 -10.02 -9.98 -3.63
CA GLY A 54 -8.93 -10.85 -3.19
C GLY A 54 -8.03 -11.37 -4.32
N GLU A 55 -8.11 -10.76 -5.51
CA GLU A 55 -7.32 -11.12 -6.70
C GLU A 55 -5.94 -10.45 -6.66
N LEU A 56 -5.08 -10.86 -5.72
CA LEU A 56 -3.80 -10.18 -5.45
C LEU A 56 -2.87 -10.15 -6.67
N GLU A 57 -2.79 -11.25 -7.42
CA GLU A 57 -1.96 -11.31 -8.64
C GLU A 57 -2.46 -10.38 -9.74
N THR A 58 -3.77 -10.13 -9.78
CA THR A 58 -4.35 -9.11 -10.66
C THR A 58 -4.01 -7.71 -10.15
N ALA A 59 -4.13 -7.46 -8.84
CA ALA A 59 -3.81 -6.18 -8.23
C ALA A 59 -2.33 -5.78 -8.45
N ARG A 60 -1.41 -6.74 -8.27
CA ARG A 60 0.04 -6.57 -8.53
C ARG A 60 0.37 -6.09 -9.95
N LYS A 61 -0.48 -6.36 -10.95
CA LYS A 61 -0.24 -5.87 -12.33
C LYS A 61 -0.43 -4.37 -12.47
N TYR A 62 -1.17 -3.75 -11.55
CA TYR A 62 -1.48 -2.32 -11.58
C TYR A 62 -0.60 -1.48 -10.66
N THR A 63 0.34 -2.08 -9.93
CA THR A 63 1.27 -1.36 -9.04
C THR A 63 2.61 -1.08 -9.70
N THR A 64 3.36 -0.12 -9.15
CA THR A 64 4.74 0.16 -9.58
C THR A 64 5.61 -1.08 -9.35
N ARG A 65 6.68 -1.22 -10.14
CA ARG A 65 7.63 -2.35 -9.97
C ARG A 65 8.19 -2.40 -8.55
N GLU A 66 8.52 -1.24 -8.00
CA GLU A 66 9.08 -1.10 -6.65
C GLU A 66 8.11 -1.56 -5.55
N THR A 67 6.80 -1.33 -5.71
CA THR A 67 5.80 -1.62 -4.68
C THR A 67 5.00 -2.90 -4.95
N GLN A 68 5.33 -3.64 -6.01
CA GLN A 68 4.59 -4.81 -6.45
C GLN A 68 4.55 -5.91 -5.40
N ASP A 69 5.67 -6.19 -4.73
CA ASP A 69 5.75 -7.25 -3.71
C ASP A 69 5.03 -6.89 -2.42
N LEU A 70 4.83 -5.59 -2.16
CA LEU A 70 4.16 -5.09 -0.97
C LEU A 70 2.66 -5.35 -0.98
N VAL A 71 2.06 -5.64 -2.15
CA VAL A 71 0.65 -5.97 -2.26
C VAL A 71 0.37 -7.25 -1.48
N ILE A 72 -0.41 -7.14 -0.42
CA ILE A 72 -0.80 -8.25 0.44
C ILE A 72 -2.30 -8.22 0.67
N LYS A 73 -2.83 -9.36 1.11
CA LYS A 73 -4.24 -9.47 1.49
C LYS A 73 -4.55 -8.50 2.63
N GLN A 74 -5.60 -7.70 2.45
CA GLN A 74 -6.15 -6.82 3.49
C GLN A 74 -7.54 -7.33 3.89
N GLU A 75 -7.62 -8.02 5.03
CA GLU A 75 -8.87 -8.66 5.50
C GLU A 75 -10.03 -7.66 5.68
N ASN A 76 -9.71 -6.42 6.03
CA ASN A 76 -10.68 -5.34 6.21
C ASN A 76 -11.26 -4.80 4.90
N ILE A 77 -10.53 -4.90 3.78
CA ILE A 77 -10.97 -4.41 2.46
C ILE A 77 -11.57 -5.55 1.62
N MET A 78 -11.24 -6.80 1.91
CA MET A 78 -11.77 -7.94 1.17
C MET A 78 -13.29 -8.07 1.34
N GLY A 79 -14.02 -8.17 0.23
CA GLY A 79 -15.48 -8.18 0.22
C GLY A 79 -16.12 -6.81 0.49
N ALA A 80 -15.33 -5.73 0.53
CA ALA A 80 -15.83 -4.36 0.49
C ALA A 80 -16.36 -4.01 -0.90
N SER A 81 -17.13 -2.92 -1.00
CA SER A 81 -17.60 -2.39 -2.28
C SER A 81 -16.79 -1.15 -2.67
N LEU A 82 -16.25 -1.13 -3.89
CA LEU A 82 -15.71 0.09 -4.49
C LEU A 82 -16.89 0.92 -4.99
N GLU A 83 -17.16 2.04 -4.33
CA GLU A 83 -18.29 2.90 -4.69
C GLU A 83 -17.94 3.85 -5.83
N LYS A 84 -16.84 4.60 -5.66
CA LYS A 84 -16.50 5.69 -6.57
C LYS A 84 -15.01 6.02 -6.55
N THR A 85 -14.47 6.27 -7.74
CA THR A 85 -13.27 7.06 -7.96
C THR A 85 -13.69 8.51 -8.26
N GLY A 86 -12.99 9.46 -7.65
CA GLY A 86 -13.35 10.87 -7.61
C GLY A 86 -12.37 11.75 -8.36
N VAL A 87 -12.10 12.93 -7.78
CA VAL A 87 -11.21 13.95 -8.35
C VAL A 87 -9.85 13.36 -8.68
N ILE A 88 -9.36 13.68 -9.88
CA ILE A 88 -8.05 13.29 -10.38
C ILE A 88 -7.19 14.55 -10.42
N VAL A 89 -6.03 14.51 -9.76
CA VAL A 89 -5.00 15.55 -9.85
C VAL A 89 -3.78 14.92 -10.51
N ILE A 90 -3.33 15.48 -11.63
CA ILE A 90 -2.14 15.01 -12.36
C ILE A 90 -1.08 16.11 -12.28
N ASP A 91 0.12 15.73 -11.84
CA ASP A 91 1.29 16.60 -11.74
C ASP A 91 2.50 15.87 -12.35
N GLY A 92 2.73 16.11 -13.64
CA GLY A 92 3.80 15.45 -14.39
C GLY A 92 3.67 13.91 -14.39
N PRO A 93 4.67 13.17 -13.86
CA PRO A 93 4.61 11.71 -13.78
C PRO A 93 3.79 11.20 -12.59
N ASP A 94 3.32 12.06 -11.70
CA ASP A 94 2.54 11.70 -10.52
C ASP A 94 1.05 12.00 -10.74
N ALA A 95 0.18 11.17 -10.17
CA ALA A 95 -1.24 11.44 -10.09
C ALA A 95 -1.83 11.01 -8.75
N LYS A 96 -2.91 11.68 -8.35
CA LYS A 96 -3.73 11.30 -7.19
C LYS A 96 -5.17 11.13 -7.64
N VAL A 97 -5.79 10.03 -7.21
CA VAL A 97 -7.19 9.73 -7.47
C VAL A 97 -7.91 9.53 -6.14
N ALA A 98 -8.86 10.42 -5.84
CA ALA A 98 -9.71 10.26 -4.67
C ALA A 98 -10.49 8.95 -4.78
N THR A 99 -10.45 8.12 -3.74
CA THR A 99 -11.00 6.76 -3.74
C THR A 99 -11.93 6.58 -2.55
N MET A 100 -13.08 5.95 -2.80
CA MET A 100 -14.10 5.69 -1.77
C MET A 100 -14.49 4.21 -1.75
N ILE A 101 -14.27 3.54 -0.61
CA ILE A 101 -14.55 2.11 -0.39
C ILE A 101 -15.53 1.95 0.78
N MET A 102 -16.59 1.15 0.58
CA MET A 102 -17.55 0.78 1.62
C MET A 102 -17.18 -0.55 2.26
N LEU A 103 -16.76 -0.52 3.52
CA LEU A 103 -16.35 -1.69 4.27
C LEU A 103 -17.57 -2.52 4.71
N LYS A 104 -17.47 -3.85 4.63
CA LYS A 104 -18.58 -4.79 4.85
C LYS A 104 -19.13 -4.80 6.30
N ASN A 105 -18.31 -4.47 7.30
CA ASN A 105 -18.59 -4.73 8.72
C ASN A 105 -18.51 -3.48 9.63
N HIS A 106 -18.49 -2.27 9.08
CA HIS A 106 -18.34 -1.08 9.92
C HIS A 106 -19.71 -0.62 10.43
N GLU A 107 -19.96 -0.71 11.75
CA GLU A 107 -21.24 -0.33 12.40
C GLU A 107 -21.70 1.09 12.06
N SER A 108 -20.78 1.95 11.61
CA SER A 108 -21.09 3.34 11.25
C SER A 108 -21.48 3.56 9.78
N ASN A 109 -21.49 2.54 8.91
CA ASN A 109 -21.75 2.67 7.46
C ASN A 109 -20.93 3.81 6.78
N LYS A 110 -19.78 4.20 7.36
CA LYS A 110 -18.99 5.30 6.82
C LYS A 110 -18.06 4.80 5.72
N PRO A 111 -18.02 5.44 4.55
CA PRO A 111 -17.06 5.11 3.50
C PRO A 111 -15.64 5.46 3.93
N LEU A 112 -14.70 4.56 3.64
CA LEU A 112 -13.26 4.84 3.71
C LEU A 112 -12.88 5.70 2.50
N THR A 113 -12.45 6.94 2.75
CA THR A 113 -12.10 7.91 1.70
C THR A 113 -10.63 8.31 1.80
N PHE A 114 -9.86 8.10 0.75
CA PHE A 114 -8.41 8.36 0.72
C PHE A 114 -7.94 8.66 -0.70
N ASP A 115 -6.72 9.19 -0.84
CA ASP A 115 -6.09 9.39 -2.15
C ASP A 115 -5.23 8.17 -2.53
N THR A 116 -5.56 7.55 -3.66
CA THR A 116 -4.68 6.60 -4.33
C THR A 116 -3.59 7.37 -5.07
N VAL A 117 -2.33 7.06 -4.80
CA VAL A 117 -1.18 7.69 -5.44
C VAL A 117 -0.74 6.82 -6.62
N LEU A 118 -0.50 7.46 -7.76
CA LEU A 118 -0.02 6.81 -8.97
C LEU A 118 1.26 7.47 -9.46
N LEU A 119 2.09 6.65 -10.09
CA LEU A 119 3.29 7.04 -10.81
C LEU A 119 3.20 6.50 -12.24
N LYS A 120 3.66 7.28 -13.22
CA LYS A 120 3.76 6.87 -14.61
C LYS A 120 5.07 6.12 -14.85
N GLU A 121 4.99 4.81 -15.10
CA GLU A 121 6.13 3.94 -15.46
C GLU A 121 5.96 3.44 -16.90
N ASP A 122 6.97 3.64 -17.76
CA ASP A 122 6.93 3.22 -19.18
C ASP A 122 5.65 3.68 -19.91
N ASP A 123 5.26 4.94 -19.70
CA ASP A 123 4.03 5.57 -20.20
C ASP A 123 2.70 4.96 -19.71
N VAL A 124 2.75 4.06 -18.72
CA VAL A 124 1.59 3.43 -18.10
C VAL A 124 1.43 3.92 -16.66
N TRP A 125 0.21 4.29 -16.27
CA TRP A 125 -0.10 4.62 -14.89
C TRP A 125 -0.05 3.37 -14.01
N LYS A 126 0.62 3.48 -12.86
CA LYS A 126 0.77 2.43 -11.86
C LYS A 126 0.50 2.99 -10.48
N VAL A 127 -0.15 2.23 -9.62
CA VAL A 127 -0.37 2.58 -8.22
C VAL A 127 0.95 2.47 -7.46
N ASP A 128 1.37 3.59 -6.86
CA ASP A 128 2.42 3.59 -5.84
C ASP A 128 1.78 3.10 -4.54
N TYR A 129 1.86 1.79 -4.32
CA TYR A 129 1.10 1.14 -3.24
C TYR A 129 1.62 1.55 -1.86
N GLN A 130 2.93 1.79 -1.72
CA GLN A 130 3.52 2.25 -0.47
C GLN A 130 3.05 3.66 -0.09
N LYS A 131 3.06 4.62 -1.04
CA LYS A 131 2.52 5.96 -0.77
C LYS A 131 1.01 5.93 -0.54
N THR A 132 0.28 5.08 -1.26
CA THR A 132 -1.16 4.88 -1.06
C THR A 132 -1.46 4.34 0.34
N LEU A 133 -0.69 3.36 0.83
CA LEU A 133 -0.82 2.85 2.20
C LEU A 133 -0.52 3.92 3.25
N THR A 134 0.42 4.81 2.97
CA THR A 134 0.73 5.94 3.88
C THR A 134 -0.48 6.87 4.00
N ASN A 135 -1.16 7.19 2.88
CA ASN A 135 -2.39 7.99 2.88
C ASN A 135 -3.56 7.27 3.58
N LEU A 136 -3.67 5.96 3.39
CA LEU A 136 -4.64 5.13 4.11
C LEU A 136 -4.38 5.11 5.61
N SER A 137 -3.10 5.13 6.03
CA SER A 137 -2.70 5.06 7.44
C SER A 137 -2.95 6.34 8.24
N ILE A 138 -3.20 7.46 7.55
CA ILE A 138 -3.51 8.77 8.15
C ILE A 138 -5.01 8.86 8.52
N LEU A 139 -5.83 7.91 8.09
CA LEU A 139 -7.22 7.81 8.53
C LEU A 139 -7.27 7.01 9.84
N PRO A 140 -8.08 7.43 10.84
CA PRO A 140 -8.14 6.75 12.11
C PRO A 140 -8.68 5.34 11.87
N PHE A 141 -7.78 4.36 11.88
CA PHE A 141 -8.11 2.95 12.10
C PHE A 141 -8.82 2.88 13.44
N GLY A 142 -10.16 2.96 13.41
CA GLY A 142 -11.00 2.90 14.59
C GLY A 142 -10.73 1.65 15.44
N GLU A 143 -10.13 0.61 14.86
CA GLU A 143 -9.76 -0.62 15.54
C GLU A 143 -8.43 -0.56 16.31
N VAL A 144 -7.44 0.21 15.84
CA VAL A 144 -6.19 0.41 16.61
C VAL A 144 -6.44 1.33 17.80
N ILE A 145 -7.27 2.36 17.65
CA ILE A 145 -7.62 3.25 18.77
C ILE A 145 -8.55 2.54 19.77
N ASN A 146 -9.49 1.71 19.31
CA ASN A 146 -10.35 0.95 20.22
C ASN A 146 -9.58 -0.17 20.94
N SER A 147 -8.62 -0.82 20.29
CA SER A 147 -7.73 -1.79 20.95
C SER A 147 -6.74 -1.09 21.90
N LEU A 148 -6.22 0.09 21.56
CA LEU A 148 -5.41 0.91 22.49
C LEU A 148 -6.24 1.45 23.67
N ARG A 149 -7.51 1.83 23.47
CA ARG A 149 -8.42 2.23 24.55
C ARG A 149 -8.78 1.05 25.44
N ALA A 150 -9.06 -0.12 24.86
CA ALA A 150 -9.30 -1.34 25.62
C ALA A 150 -8.06 -1.79 26.41
N ILE A 151 -6.86 -1.65 25.83
CA ILE A 151 -5.58 -1.85 26.54
C ILE A 151 -5.41 -0.80 27.64
N GLY A 152 -5.75 0.46 27.38
CA GLY A 152 -5.74 1.55 28.35
C GLY A 152 -6.69 1.31 29.52
N ASP A 153 -7.90 0.81 29.27
CA ASP A 153 -8.90 0.50 30.29
C ASP A 153 -8.50 -0.73 31.12
N VAL A 154 -7.89 -1.74 30.48
CA VAL A 154 -7.32 -2.91 31.17
C VAL A 154 -6.10 -2.52 32.00
N ILE A 155 -5.22 -1.66 31.48
CA ILE A 155 -4.08 -1.11 32.22
C ILE A 155 -4.57 -0.25 33.38
N ASN A 156 -5.55 0.64 33.18
CA ASN A 156 -6.07 1.52 34.22
C ASN A 156 -6.73 0.72 35.35
N LYS A 157 -7.57 -0.27 35.03
CA LYS A 157 -8.14 -1.18 36.04
C LYS A 157 -7.06 -1.99 36.78
N LYS A 158 -6.03 -2.43 36.06
CA LYS A 158 -4.95 -3.25 36.63
C LYS A 158 -3.91 -2.40 37.38
N LEU A 159 -3.80 -1.11 37.09
CA LEU A 159 -3.06 -0.11 37.86
C LEU A 159 -3.84 0.23 39.13
N GLU A 160 -5.13 0.56 39.06
CA GLU A 160 -5.98 0.85 40.22
C GLU A 160 -5.95 -0.28 41.25
N GLN A 161 -5.90 -1.54 40.80
CA GLN A 161 -5.78 -2.71 41.67
C GLN A 161 -4.36 -2.94 42.23
N GLN A 162 -3.31 -2.39 41.61
CA GLN A 162 -1.90 -2.60 41.99
C GLN A 162 -1.20 -1.36 42.57
N ILE A 163 -1.83 -0.17 42.54
CA ILE A 163 -1.38 1.04 43.24
C ILE A 163 -0.95 0.76 44.70
N PRO A 164 -1.73 0.04 45.54
CA PRO A 164 -1.33 -0.19 46.92
C PRO A 164 -0.08 -1.09 47.07
N LEU A 165 0.24 -1.93 46.08
CA LEU A 165 1.48 -2.72 46.07
C LEU A 165 2.67 -1.90 45.56
N PHE A 166 2.44 -1.02 44.58
CA PHE A 166 3.46 -0.16 44.01
C PHE A 166 3.91 0.94 44.99
N GLU A 167 2.99 1.53 45.76
CA GLU A 167 3.32 2.54 46.78
C GLU A 167 4.28 2.00 47.85
N ASN A 168 4.04 0.78 48.33
CA ASN A 168 4.89 0.14 49.33
C ASN A 168 6.29 -0.21 48.79
N GLN A 169 6.38 -0.55 47.51
CA GLN A 169 7.64 -0.89 46.86
C GLN A 169 8.47 0.37 46.52
N VAL A 170 7.82 1.45 46.10
CA VAL A 170 8.48 2.75 45.87
C VAL A 170 8.97 3.37 47.18
N LYS A 171 8.16 3.27 48.25
CA LYS A 171 8.56 3.77 49.58
C LYS A 171 9.76 3.02 50.15
N SER A 172 9.74 1.69 50.11
CA SER A 172 10.87 0.88 50.60
C SER A 172 12.15 1.11 49.79
N PHE A 173 12.03 1.32 48.48
CA PHE A 173 13.15 1.70 47.63
C PHE A 173 13.70 3.10 47.96
N SER A 174 12.83 4.08 48.18
CA SER A 174 13.21 5.43 48.61
C SER A 174 13.94 5.43 49.95
N ASP A 175 13.43 4.67 50.93
CA ASP A 175 14.04 4.57 52.26
C ASP A 175 15.43 3.93 52.19
N GLU A 176 15.62 2.90 51.35
CA GLU A 176 16.91 2.26 51.15
C GLU A 176 17.92 3.19 50.44
N LEU A 177 17.47 3.98 49.45
CA LEU A 177 18.34 4.98 48.79
C LEU A 177 18.81 6.06 49.76
N ILE A 178 17.92 6.57 50.62
CA ILE A 178 18.28 7.56 51.66
C ILE A 178 19.29 6.94 52.64
N ARG A 179 19.08 5.68 53.02
CA ARG A 179 19.99 4.95 53.92
C ARG A 179 21.38 4.84 53.31
N GLN A 180 21.49 4.42 52.04
CA GLN A 180 22.76 4.27 51.34
C GLN A 180 23.48 5.62 51.14
N LEU A 181 22.75 6.69 50.82
CA LEU A 181 23.33 8.03 50.69
C LEU A 181 23.88 8.55 52.02
N ASN A 182 23.17 8.33 53.12
CA ASN A 182 23.63 8.73 54.46
C ASN A 182 24.86 7.92 54.88
N GLU A 183 24.89 6.62 54.59
CA GLU A 183 26.03 5.76 54.89
C GLU A 183 27.26 6.18 54.07
N PHE A 184 27.08 6.49 52.78
CA PHE A 184 28.14 7.04 51.94
C PHE A 184 28.66 8.39 52.46
N ARG A 185 27.76 9.30 52.86
CA ARG A 185 28.13 10.59 53.47
C ARG A 185 28.95 10.42 54.74
N HIS A 186 28.53 9.50 55.62
CA HIS A 186 29.27 9.21 56.85
C HIS A 186 30.64 8.56 56.58
N GLN A 187 30.76 7.74 55.54
CA GLN A 187 32.07 7.23 55.10
C GLN A 187 32.98 8.36 54.60
N LEU A 188 32.45 9.32 53.85
CA LEU A 188 33.20 10.51 53.41
C LEU A 188 33.62 11.41 54.58
N GLU A 189 32.73 11.64 55.56
CA GLU A 189 33.04 12.41 56.77
C GLU A 189 34.12 11.73 57.63
N LYS A 190 34.04 10.39 57.75
CA LYS A 190 35.04 9.61 58.49
C LYS A 190 36.39 9.52 57.77
N ALA A 191 36.38 9.55 56.44
CA ALA A 191 37.58 9.52 55.61
C ALA A 191 38.28 10.88 55.48
N ASN A 192 37.69 11.98 55.99
CA ASN A 192 38.27 13.32 55.93
C ASN A 192 38.63 13.85 57.34
N PRO A 193 39.81 13.50 57.91
CA PRO A 193 40.33 14.18 59.08
C PRO A 193 41.12 15.42 58.62
N THR A 194 40.66 16.62 59.02
CA THR A 194 41.25 17.98 58.88
C THR A 194 40.28 18.87 58.08
N GLU A 195 39.58 19.82 58.68
CA GLU A 195 40.14 21.10 59.14
C GLU A 195 39.64 21.48 60.55
N ARG A 196 40.50 21.33 61.55
CA ARG A 196 40.53 22.27 62.69
C ARG A 196 41.80 23.09 62.57
N LYS A 197 41.66 24.35 62.18
CA LYS A 197 42.45 25.45 62.70
C LYS A 197 41.63 26.72 62.63
#